data_AF-A0A4Q2Z5M0-F1
#
_entry.id   AF-A0A4Q2Z5M0-F1
#
_cell.length_a   1.000
_cell.length_b   1.000
_cell.length_c   1.000
_cell.angle_alpha   90.00
_cell.angle_beta   90.00
_cell.angle_gamma   90.00
#
_symmetry.space_group_name_H-M   'P 1'
#
loop_
_entity.id
_entity.type
_entity.pdbx_description
1 polymer ?
#
loop_
_entity_poly.entity_id
_entity_poly.type
_entity_poly.pdbx_seq_one_letter_code
_entity_poly.pdbx_strand_id
1 'polypeptide(L)'
;MKLLLMPASIPAAIASTLCALMLTGCSMTWVSDPEITAPDGSKLIVTAFYKQYRRDALNIQRIDRQGNKSVHVMEDLPERFNDFEVLDTSARSITVRLLDQSKQKIEDHTVPYSSFVAKNR
;
A
#
# COMPACT_ATOMS: atom_id res chain seq x y z
N MET A 1 -38.42 -52.81 5.41
CA MET A 1 -38.49 -51.36 5.74
C MET A 1 -37.28 -50.68 5.11
N LYS A 2 -37.53 -49.73 4.19
CA LYS A 2 -36.49 -48.95 3.49
C LYS A 2 -35.86 -47.95 4.46
N LEU A 3 -34.56 -48.07 4.71
CA LEU A 3 -33.74 -47.00 5.31
C LEU A 3 -33.47 -45.96 4.22
N LEU A 4 -34.01 -44.76 4.40
CA LEU A 4 -33.79 -43.61 3.52
C LEU A 4 -32.34 -43.14 3.66
N LEU A 5 -31.59 -43.23 2.56
CA LEU A 5 -30.39 -42.44 2.30
C LEU A 5 -30.74 -40.95 2.41
N MET A 6 -30.06 -40.22 3.28
CA MET A 6 -29.82 -38.79 3.07
C MET A 6 -28.37 -38.63 2.59
N PRO A 7 -28.12 -38.02 1.43
CA PRO A 7 -26.77 -37.58 1.09
C PRO A 7 -26.42 -36.44 2.05
N ALA A 8 -25.38 -36.63 2.86
CA ALA A 8 -24.71 -35.53 3.51
C ALA A 8 -24.14 -34.64 2.40
N SER A 9 -24.87 -33.58 2.07
CA SER A 9 -24.38 -32.47 1.26
C SER A 9 -23.15 -31.93 1.98
N ILE A 10 -21.97 -32.31 1.50
CA ILE A 10 -20.72 -31.68 1.87
C ILE A 10 -20.94 -30.19 1.64
N PRO A 11 -20.88 -29.35 2.69
CA PRO A 11 -21.12 -27.93 2.53
C PRO A 11 -20.13 -27.38 1.50
N ALA A 12 -20.63 -26.68 0.48
CA ALA A 12 -19.81 -26.01 -0.53
C ALA A 12 -18.74 -25.06 0.08
N ALA A 13 -18.86 -24.75 1.37
CA ALA A 13 -17.89 -23.99 2.15
C ALA A 13 -16.50 -24.65 2.27
N ILE A 14 -16.41 -26.00 2.23
CA ILE A 14 -15.13 -26.70 2.43
C ILE A 14 -14.33 -26.81 1.12
N ALA A 15 -15.02 -26.83 -0.02
CA ALA A 15 -14.36 -26.80 -1.34
C ALA A 15 -13.75 -25.41 -1.64
N SER A 16 -14.40 -24.34 -1.19
CA SER A 16 -13.93 -22.96 -1.38
C SER A 16 -12.72 -22.59 -0.53
N THR A 17 -12.52 -23.25 0.61
CA THR A 17 -11.35 -22.99 1.48
C THR A 17 -10.08 -23.65 0.95
N LEU A 18 -10.19 -24.79 0.27
CA LEU A 18 -9.02 -25.45 -0.34
C LEU A 18 -8.56 -24.77 -1.64
N CYS A 19 -9.49 -24.22 -2.44
CA CYS A 19 -9.13 -23.38 -3.61
C CYS A 19 -8.44 -22.06 -3.22
N ALA A 20 -8.72 -21.52 -2.02
CA ALA A 20 -8.02 -20.34 -1.51
C ALA A 20 -6.56 -20.63 -1.11
N LEU A 21 -6.24 -21.87 -0.70
CA LEU A 21 -4.88 -22.30 -0.38
C LEU A 21 -4.03 -22.65 -1.63
N MET A 22 -4.70 -22.94 -2.76
CA MET A 22 -4.05 -23.24 -4.05
C MET A 22 -3.70 -21.99 -4.87
N LEU A 23 -4.15 -20.79 -4.45
CA LEU A 23 -3.76 -19.50 -5.04
C LEU A 23 -2.53 -18.88 -4.31
N THR A 24 -1.65 -19.74 -3.81
CA THR A 24 -0.37 -19.34 -3.19
C THR A 24 0.65 -18.97 -4.27
N GLY A 25 0.46 -17.80 -4.87
CA GLY A 25 1.43 -17.25 -5.81
C GLY A 25 1.05 -15.81 -6.21
N CYS A 26 1.79 -14.85 -5.68
CA CYS A 26 1.72 -13.40 -5.94
C CYS A 26 0.61 -12.63 -5.20
N SER A 27 0.58 -12.67 -3.87
CA SER A 27 -0.22 -11.73 -3.08
C SER A 27 0.41 -10.33 -3.16
N MET A 28 -0.11 -9.51 -4.07
CA MET A 28 0.18 -8.09 -4.16
C MET A 28 -0.85 -7.35 -3.31
N THR A 29 -0.39 -6.65 -2.28
CA THR A 29 -1.26 -5.79 -1.46
C THR A 29 -0.84 -4.34 -1.67
N TRP A 30 -1.82 -3.46 -1.81
CA TRP A 30 -1.60 -2.02 -1.79
C TRP A 30 -2.23 -1.51 -0.51
N VAL A 31 -1.41 -0.92 0.37
CA VAL A 31 -1.93 -0.21 1.55
C VAL A 31 -1.77 1.27 1.26
N SER A 32 -2.90 1.96 1.15
CA SER A 32 -2.93 3.41 0.97
C SER A 32 -3.23 4.06 2.31
N ASP A 33 -2.42 5.04 2.68
CA ASP A 33 -2.80 5.98 3.72
C ASP A 33 -3.94 6.89 3.24
N PRO A 34 -4.70 7.48 4.17
CA PRO A 34 -5.72 8.45 3.83
C PRO A 34 -5.13 9.62 3.03
N GLU A 35 -5.93 10.19 2.13
CA GLU A 35 -5.53 11.36 1.35
C GLU A 35 -5.22 12.55 2.28
N ILE A 36 -4.08 13.20 2.06
CA ILE A 36 -3.64 14.37 2.82
C ILE A 36 -3.68 15.59 1.91
N THR A 37 -4.21 16.71 2.40
CA THR A 37 -4.18 17.98 1.67
C THR A 37 -3.00 18.82 2.15
N ALA A 38 -2.03 19.06 1.27
CA ALA A 38 -0.88 19.92 1.55
C ALA A 38 -1.28 21.40 1.58
N PRO A 39 -0.48 22.29 2.22
CA PRO A 39 -0.75 23.73 2.29
C PRO A 39 -0.87 24.43 0.92
N ASP A 40 -0.22 23.89 -0.11
CA ASP A 40 -0.35 24.38 -1.49
C ASP A 40 -1.66 23.93 -2.17
N GLY A 41 -2.57 23.25 -1.44
CA GLY A 41 -3.84 22.72 -1.92
C GLY A 41 -3.73 21.49 -2.81
N SER A 42 -2.54 20.88 -2.92
CA SER A 42 -2.39 19.58 -3.58
C SER A 42 -2.85 18.45 -2.66
N LYS A 43 -3.37 17.38 -3.27
CA LYS A 43 -3.73 16.14 -2.59
C LYS A 43 -2.57 15.15 -2.70
N LEU A 44 -2.21 14.54 -1.59
CA LEU A 44 -1.14 13.56 -1.47
C LEU A 44 -1.74 12.21 -1.10
N ILE A 45 -1.34 11.17 -1.84
CA ILE A 45 -1.73 9.79 -1.60
C ILE A 45 -0.43 8.99 -1.51
N VAL A 46 -0.17 8.39 -0.37
CA VAL A 46 1.01 7.54 -0.16
C VAL A 46 0.54 6.10 -0.13
N THR A 47 1.08 5.28 -1.02
CA THR A 47 0.74 3.86 -1.14
C THR A 47 1.98 3.01 -0.98
N ALA A 48 1.97 2.09 -0.02
CA ALA A 48 2.97 1.05 0.11
C ALA A 48 2.67 -0.11 -0.84
N PHE A 49 3.69 -0.54 -1.58
CA PHE A 49 3.63 -1.68 -2.48
C PHE A 49 4.27 -2.91 -1.83
N TYR A 50 3.52 -4.00 -1.75
CA TYR A 50 3.97 -5.27 -1.17
C TYR A 50 4.19 -6.29 -2.28
N LYS A 51 5.44 -6.66 -2.55
CA LYS A 51 5.75 -7.96 -3.15
C LYS A 51 5.86 -8.98 -2.03
N GLN A 52 5.53 -10.21 -2.37
CA GLN A 52 5.33 -11.39 -1.54
C GLN A 52 6.45 -11.70 -0.51
N TYR A 53 7.57 -10.96 -0.47
CA TYR A 53 8.73 -11.22 0.40
C TYR A 53 9.43 -10.00 1.03
N ARG A 54 8.97 -8.76 0.82
CA ARG A 54 9.37 -7.53 1.54
C ARG A 54 8.63 -6.32 0.94
N ARG A 55 8.54 -5.23 1.71
CA ARG A 55 7.98 -3.96 1.22
C ARG A 55 9.07 -3.26 0.40
N ASP A 56 8.89 -3.17 -0.91
CA ASP A 56 9.99 -2.78 -1.80
C ASP A 56 9.98 -1.29 -2.13
N ALA A 57 8.81 -0.66 -2.11
CA ALA A 57 8.69 0.74 -2.50
C ALA A 57 7.51 1.47 -1.85
N LEU A 58 7.68 2.78 -1.70
CA LEU A 58 6.61 3.72 -1.38
C LEU A 58 6.31 4.58 -2.60
N ASN A 59 5.06 4.55 -3.04
CA ASN A 59 4.58 5.40 -4.11
C ASN A 59 3.88 6.62 -3.50
N ILE A 60 4.42 7.81 -3.75
CA ILE A 60 3.84 9.07 -3.33
C ILE A 60 3.25 9.75 -4.56
N GLN A 61 1.92 9.77 -4.64
CA GLN A 61 1.20 10.49 -5.67
C GLN A 61 0.81 11.88 -5.16
N ARG A 62 1.07 12.90 -5.98
CA ARG A 62 0.61 14.28 -5.78
C ARG A 62 -0.31 14.69 -6.90
N ILE A 63 -1.49 15.18 -6.53
CA ILE A 63 -2.50 15.74 -7.43
C ILE A 63 -2.59 17.24 -7.14
N ASP A 64 -2.14 18.08 -8.08
CA ASP A 64 -2.20 19.53 -7.89
C ASP A 64 -3.64 20.08 -7.96
N ARG A 65 -3.81 21.39 -7.70
CA ARG A 65 -5.12 22.07 -7.75
C ARG A 65 -5.80 21.99 -9.12
N GLN A 66 -5.05 21.76 -10.18
CA GLN A 66 -5.54 21.66 -11.55
C GLN A 66 -5.88 20.20 -11.91
N GLY A 67 -5.64 19.25 -11.00
CA GLY A 67 -5.86 17.82 -11.20
C GLY A 67 -4.70 17.12 -11.93
N ASN A 68 -3.56 17.77 -12.12
CA ASN A 68 -2.40 17.13 -12.72
C ASN A 68 -1.77 16.16 -11.73
N LYS A 69 -1.49 14.95 -12.20
CA LYS A 69 -0.93 13.86 -11.39
C LYS A 69 0.58 13.78 -11.61
N SER A 70 1.29 13.74 -10.51
CA SER A 70 2.74 13.52 -10.47
C SER A 70 3.05 12.47 -9.40
N VAL A 71 4.13 11.72 -9.59
CA VAL A 71 4.47 10.59 -8.74
C VAL A 71 5.95 10.63 -8.39
N HIS A 72 6.25 10.32 -7.14
CA HIS A 72 7.58 9.97 -6.69
C HIS A 72 7.56 8.54 -6.15
N VAL A 73 8.53 7.72 -6.52
CA VAL A 73 8.67 6.35 -6.01
C VAL A 73 9.95 6.31 -5.20
N MET A 74 9.83 6.01 -3.92
CA MET A 74 10.97 5.67 -3.07
C MET A 74 11.24 4.18 -3.25
N GLU A 75 12.27 3.86 -4.01
CA GLU A 75 12.80 2.51 -4.18
C GLU A 75 13.82 2.20 -3.07
N ASP A 76 14.28 0.94 -2.99
CA ASP A 76 15.33 0.49 -2.06
C ASP A 76 15.05 0.81 -0.58
N LEU A 77 13.81 0.59 -0.14
CA LEU A 77 13.45 0.81 1.26
C LEU A 77 14.27 -0.11 2.20
N PRO A 78 14.57 0.34 3.43
CA PRO A 78 15.35 -0.45 4.39
C PRO A 78 14.75 -1.85 4.59
N GLU A 79 15.56 -2.89 4.73
CA GLU A 79 15.08 -4.28 4.83
C GLU A 79 14.07 -4.51 5.97
N ARG A 80 14.18 -3.72 7.05
CA ARG A 80 13.31 -3.76 8.22
C ARG A 80 12.04 -2.91 8.08
N PHE A 81 11.82 -2.25 6.94
CA PHE A 81 10.65 -1.41 6.69
C PHE A 81 9.36 -2.24 6.77
N ASN A 82 8.50 -1.86 7.69
CA ASN A 82 7.19 -2.45 7.87
C ASN A 82 6.09 -1.40 8.11
N ASP A 83 6.35 -0.11 8.19
CA ASP A 83 5.28 0.87 8.00
C ASP A 83 5.78 2.25 7.72
N PHE A 84 4.87 3.14 7.35
CA PHE A 84 5.20 4.55 7.24
C PHE A 84 4.17 5.41 7.96
N GLU A 85 4.58 6.63 8.27
CA GLU A 85 3.71 7.71 8.73
C GLU A 85 4.06 8.98 7.98
N VAL A 86 3.06 9.74 7.53
CA VAL A 86 3.31 11.09 7.01
C VAL A 86 3.39 12.05 8.21
N LEU A 87 4.59 12.58 8.46
CA LEU A 87 4.83 13.47 9.61
C LEU A 87 4.41 14.91 9.33
N ASP A 88 4.71 15.39 8.12
CA ASP A 88 4.49 16.77 7.73
C ASP A 88 4.31 16.89 6.22
N THR A 89 3.53 17.91 5.83
CA THR A 89 3.38 18.34 4.44
C THR A 89 3.55 19.85 4.39
N SER A 90 4.53 20.29 3.60
CA SER A 90 4.76 21.70 3.34
C SER A 90 4.24 22.08 1.96
N ALA A 91 4.36 23.36 1.61
CA ALA A 91 4.05 23.83 0.25
C ALA A 91 5.02 23.31 -0.83
N ARG A 92 6.14 22.66 -0.44
CA ARG A 92 7.19 22.24 -1.38
C ARG A 92 7.72 20.83 -1.16
N SER A 93 7.26 20.14 -0.12
CA SER A 93 7.77 18.81 0.25
C SER A 93 6.78 18.05 1.11
N ILE A 94 6.97 16.74 1.17
CA ILE A 94 6.35 15.82 2.12
C ILE A 94 7.46 15.17 2.94
N THR A 95 7.22 15.00 4.24
CA THR A 95 8.12 14.23 5.12
C THR A 95 7.42 12.95 5.58
N VAL A 96 8.04 11.81 5.28
CA VAL A 96 7.55 10.47 5.60
C VAL A 96 8.51 9.81 6.57
N ARG A 97 8.00 9.26 7.66
CA ARG A 97 8.75 8.41 8.60
C ARG A 97 8.59 6.96 8.19
N LEU A 98 9.70 6.24 8.12
CA LEU A 98 9.72 4.79 7.97
C LEU A 98 9.79 4.14 9.35
N LEU A 99 8.98 3.10 9.53
CA LEU A 99 8.81 2.35 10.77
C LEU A 99 9.10 0.87 10.55
N ASP A 100 9.61 0.21 11.59
CA ASP A 100 9.79 -1.24 11.60
C ASP A 100 8.53 -1.98 12.09
N GLN A 101 8.64 -3.30 12.24
CA GLN A 101 7.52 -4.14 12.67
C GLN A 101 7.03 -3.80 14.08
N SER A 102 7.91 -3.31 14.94
CA SER A 102 7.60 -2.85 16.29
C SER A 102 7.15 -1.38 16.34
N LYS A 103 6.88 -0.76 15.19
CA LYS A 103 6.55 0.67 15.03
C LYS A 103 7.66 1.60 15.53
N GLN A 104 8.90 1.13 15.61
CA GLN A 104 10.02 2.00 15.93
C GLN A 104 10.49 2.72 14.68
N LYS A 105 10.96 3.96 14.87
CA LYS A 105 11.53 4.75 13.79
C LYS A 105 12.76 4.06 13.21
N ILE A 106 12.73 3.86 11.90
CA ILE A 106 13.91 3.51 11.10
C ILE A 106 14.61 4.80 10.69
N GLU A 107 13.92 5.66 9.93
CA GLU A 107 14.44 6.92 9.40
C GLU A 107 13.30 7.84 8.93
N ASP A 108 13.63 9.12 8.71
CA ASP A 108 12.70 10.13 8.18
C ASP A 108 13.20 10.57 6.80
N HIS A 109 12.30 10.67 5.82
CA HIS A 109 12.59 11.07 4.45
C HIS A 109 11.80 12.31 4.07
N THR A 110 12.49 13.36 3.66
CA THR A 110 11.85 14.55 3.07
C THR A 110 11.97 14.50 1.55
N VAL A 111 10.82 14.39 0.88
CA VAL A 111 10.74 14.33 -0.58
C VAL A 111 10.27 15.70 -1.11
N PRO A 112 11.11 16.44 -1.84
CA PRO A 112 10.71 17.70 -2.44
C PRO A 112 9.76 17.46 -3.63
N TYR A 113 8.73 18.29 -3.81
CA TYR A 113 7.79 18.14 -4.92
C TYR A 113 8.44 18.27 -6.30
N SER A 114 9.63 18.88 -6.38
CA SER A 114 10.44 18.94 -7.61
C SER A 114 10.98 17.59 -8.06
N SER A 115 11.02 16.56 -7.20
CA SER A 115 11.44 15.20 -7.58
C SER A 115 10.28 14.35 -8.14
N PHE A 116 9.06 14.89 -8.17
CA PHE A 116 7.90 14.18 -8.68
C PHE A 116 7.89 14.25 -10.20
N VAL A 117 7.72 13.10 -10.84
CA VAL A 117 7.64 12.99 -12.29
C VAL A 117 6.18 12.99 -12.70
N ALA A 118 5.83 13.80 -13.70
CA ALA A 118 4.49 13.78 -14.27
C ALA A 118 4.19 12.38 -14.84
N LYS A 119 3.08 11.77 -14.40
CA LYS A 119 2.63 10.51 -15.00
C LYS A 119 1.80 10.89 -16.22
N ASN A 120 2.43 10.92 -17.40
CA ASN A 120 1.73 11.18 -18.66
C ASN A 120 0.57 10.18 -18.79
N ARG A 121 -0.61 10.71 -19.16
CA ARG A 121 -1.86 9.96 -19.34
C ARG A 121 -1.77 8.97 -20.48
#